data_AF-A0AAD3NV71-F1
#
_entry.id   AF-A0AAD3NV71-F1
#
_cell.length_a   1.000
_cell.length_b   1.000
_cell.length_c   1.000
_cell.angle_alpha   90.00
_cell.angle_beta   90.00
_cell.angle_gamma   90.00
#
_symmetry.space_group_name_H-M   'P 1'
#
loop_
_entity.id
_entity.type
_entity.pdbx_description
1 polymer ?
#
loop_
_entity_poly.entity_id
_entity_poly.type
_entity_poly.pdbx_seq_one_letter_code
_entity_poly.pdbx_strand_id
1 'polypeptide(L)'
;VPVSELTGKTVGLYFSAHWCPPCREFTPKLIQVYNELKQNGESFEIVFLSSDRNQQGFEEYYASMPWLALPFGDKVKKDLSQYFQIRGIPSFIIVGPDGETVTKDGRTIVSVHGAKAYPFTDACVAELQKDIEAAAKKYPKETKHELHEHSLQLTRRKPYMCNGCRDAGYTWSFYCQNCDFDLHPDCALKDKHSDENEKKAAEVICEGDACRRV
;
A
#
# COMPACT_ATOMS: atom_id res chain seq x y z
N VAL A 1 -7.31 1.14 -25.34
CA VAL A 1 -6.33 0.24 -25.99
C VAL A 1 -6.94 -1.15 -26.16
N PRO A 2 -6.61 -1.91 -27.21
CA PRO A 2 -7.00 -3.31 -27.35
C PRO A 2 -6.30 -4.19 -26.30
N VAL A 3 -6.97 -5.26 -25.86
CA VAL A 3 -6.44 -6.20 -24.83
C VAL A 3 -5.13 -6.86 -25.28
N SER A 4 -4.92 -7.03 -26.58
CA SER A 4 -3.68 -7.58 -27.14
C SER A 4 -2.42 -6.78 -26.80
N GLU A 5 -2.54 -5.50 -26.44
CA GLU A 5 -1.41 -4.69 -25.95
C GLU A 5 -0.96 -5.07 -24.52
N LEU A 6 -1.73 -5.91 -23.83
CA LEU A 6 -1.40 -6.43 -22.51
C LEU A 6 -0.72 -7.80 -22.56
N THR A 7 -0.68 -8.46 -23.71
CA THR A 7 -0.03 -9.76 -23.87
C THR A 7 1.44 -9.69 -23.46
N GLY A 8 1.88 -10.64 -22.64
CA GLY A 8 3.26 -10.70 -22.14
C GLY A 8 3.59 -9.72 -21.00
N LYS A 9 2.62 -8.94 -20.52
CA LYS A 9 2.77 -8.09 -19.33
C LYS A 9 2.19 -8.77 -18.10
N THR A 10 2.73 -8.44 -16.93
CA THR A 10 2.04 -8.70 -15.66
C THR A 10 0.89 -7.70 -15.53
N VAL A 11 -0.33 -8.17 -15.29
CA VAL A 11 -1.53 -7.34 -15.23
C VAL A 11 -2.19 -7.42 -13.86
N GLY A 12 -2.41 -6.28 -13.22
CA GLY A 12 -3.19 -6.15 -11.99
C GLY A 12 -4.66 -5.83 -12.30
N LEU A 13 -5.58 -6.73 -11.94
CA LEU A 13 -7.02 -6.48 -11.99
C LEU A 13 -7.47 -5.85 -10.67
N TYR A 14 -7.79 -4.56 -10.72
CA TYR A 14 -8.11 -3.76 -9.54
C TYR A 14 -9.61 -3.51 -9.37
N PHE A 15 -10.25 -4.29 -8.49
CA PHE A 15 -11.65 -4.12 -8.13
C PHE A 15 -11.77 -3.10 -7.00
N SER A 16 -12.40 -1.96 -7.29
CA SER A 16 -12.45 -0.82 -6.37
C SER A 16 -13.65 0.09 -6.65
N ALA A 17 -13.90 1.06 -5.77
CA ALA A 17 -14.93 2.08 -5.98
C ALA A 17 -14.64 3.33 -5.15
N HIS A 18 -15.07 4.49 -5.64
CA HIS A 18 -14.87 5.77 -4.99
C HIS A 18 -15.55 5.85 -3.63
N TRP A 19 -16.78 5.32 -3.53
CA TRP A 19 -17.59 5.38 -2.32
C TRP A 19 -17.03 4.53 -1.17
N CYS A 20 -16.05 3.67 -1.43
CA CYS A 20 -15.51 2.71 -0.47
C CYS A 20 -14.28 3.29 0.26
N PRO A 21 -14.34 3.52 1.60
CA PRO A 21 -13.22 4.08 2.35
C PRO A 21 -11.89 3.31 2.23
N PRO A 22 -11.82 1.97 2.44
CA PRO A 22 -10.56 1.25 2.30
C PRO A 22 -10.02 1.24 0.86
N CYS A 23 -10.86 1.48 -0.15
CA CYS A 23 -10.42 1.68 -1.52
C CYS A 23 -9.65 3.00 -1.66
N ARG A 24 -10.19 4.08 -1.11
CA ARG A 24 -9.56 5.41 -1.14
C ARG A 24 -8.24 5.44 -0.34
N GLU A 25 -8.11 4.60 0.68
CA GLU A 25 -6.85 4.42 1.41
C GLU A 25 -5.80 3.65 0.60
N PHE A 26 -6.21 2.61 -0.13
CA PHE A 26 -5.29 1.75 -0.88
C PHE A 26 -4.83 2.37 -2.21
N THR A 27 -5.69 3.11 -2.92
CA THR A 27 -5.38 3.67 -4.25
C THR A 27 -4.11 4.53 -4.27
N PRO A 28 -3.88 5.48 -3.35
CA PRO A 28 -2.64 6.27 -3.34
C PRO A 28 -1.38 5.41 -3.22
N LYS A 29 -1.41 4.37 -2.38
CA LYS A 29 -0.32 3.40 -2.25
C LYS A 29 -0.09 2.64 -3.55
N LEU A 30 -1.17 2.20 -4.21
CA LEU A 30 -1.09 1.49 -5.47
C LEU A 30 -0.54 2.39 -6.60
N ILE A 31 -0.90 3.68 -6.62
CA ILE A 31 -0.34 4.67 -7.54
C ILE A 31 1.18 4.81 -7.34
N GLN A 32 1.65 4.90 -6.10
CA GLN A 32 3.09 4.97 -5.80
C GLN A 32 3.84 3.75 -6.36
N VAL A 33 3.32 2.55 -6.08
CA VAL A 33 3.92 1.29 -6.56
C VAL A 33 3.89 1.20 -8.08
N TYR A 34 2.78 1.56 -8.71
CA TYR A 34 2.68 1.58 -10.17
C TYR A 34 3.73 2.50 -10.79
N ASN A 35 3.86 3.72 -10.29
CA ASN A 35 4.82 4.69 -10.79
C ASN A 35 6.28 4.21 -10.61
N GLU A 36 6.60 3.61 -9.46
CA GLU A 36 7.93 3.02 -9.21
C GLU A 36 8.24 1.89 -10.20
N LEU A 37 7.29 0.99 -10.45
CA LEU A 37 7.46 -0.10 -11.41
C LEU A 37 7.63 0.43 -12.85
N LYS A 38 6.85 1.44 -13.25
CA LYS A 38 7.02 2.09 -14.56
C LYS A 38 8.38 2.78 -14.68
N GLN A 39 8.85 3.45 -13.63
CA GLN A 39 10.18 4.08 -13.60
C GLN A 39 11.31 3.05 -13.70
N ASN A 40 11.14 1.87 -13.10
CA ASN A 40 12.08 0.76 -13.20
C ASN A 40 12.03 0.03 -14.56
N GLY A 41 11.13 0.43 -15.47
CA GLY A 41 10.96 -0.19 -16.79
C GLY A 41 10.24 -1.54 -16.75
N GLU A 42 9.54 -1.84 -15.66
CA GLU A 42 8.85 -3.11 -15.50
C GLU A 42 7.62 -3.23 -16.41
N SER A 43 7.44 -4.42 -16.99
CA SER A 43 6.29 -4.74 -17.86
C SER A 43 5.04 -5.03 -17.04
N PHE A 44 4.53 -3.99 -16.38
CA PHE A 44 3.38 -4.03 -15.49
C PHE A 44 2.27 -3.09 -15.98
N GLU A 45 1.02 -3.54 -15.93
CA GLU A 45 -0.15 -2.69 -16.17
C GLU A 45 -1.28 -2.97 -15.17
N ILE A 46 -2.13 -1.98 -14.91
CA ILE A 46 -3.32 -2.14 -14.07
C ILE A 46 -4.57 -1.89 -14.91
N VAL A 47 -5.60 -2.71 -14.69
CA VAL A 47 -6.94 -2.50 -15.23
C VAL A 47 -7.90 -2.30 -14.07
N PHE A 48 -8.47 -1.11 -13.96
CA PHE A 48 -9.48 -0.76 -12.98
C PHE A 48 -10.85 -1.35 -13.36
N LEU A 49 -11.44 -2.10 -12.42
CA LEU A 49 -12.76 -2.72 -12.50
C LEU A 49 -13.67 -2.04 -11.48
N SER A 50 -14.33 -0.98 -11.92
CA SER A 50 -15.16 -0.16 -11.05
C SER A 50 -16.37 -0.89 -10.49
N SER A 51 -16.64 -0.64 -9.22
CA SER A 51 -17.90 -0.95 -8.53
C SER A 51 -18.63 0.33 -8.11
N ASP A 52 -18.34 1.46 -8.76
CA ASP A 52 -19.06 2.71 -8.56
C ASP A 52 -20.52 2.58 -8.97
N ARG A 53 -21.37 3.44 -8.41
CA ARG A 53 -22.83 3.35 -8.57
C ARG A 53 -23.33 4.04 -9.84
N ASN A 54 -22.53 4.91 -10.43
CA ASN A 54 -22.86 5.68 -11.61
C ASN A 54 -21.58 6.10 -12.36
N GLN A 55 -21.77 6.56 -13.60
CA GLN A 55 -20.72 7.01 -14.50
C GLN A 55 -19.87 8.14 -13.89
N GLN A 56 -20.52 9.12 -13.25
CA GLN A 56 -19.84 10.27 -12.67
C GLN A 56 -18.85 9.86 -11.57
N GLY A 57 -19.27 9.01 -10.63
CA GLY A 57 -18.41 8.53 -9.55
C GLY A 57 -17.24 7.69 -10.07
N PHE A 58 -17.45 6.94 -11.17
CA PHE A 58 -16.39 6.25 -11.87
C PHE A 58 -15.36 7.23 -12.46
N GLU A 59 -15.82 8.24 -13.20
CA GLU A 59 -14.94 9.22 -13.87
C GLU A 59 -14.13 10.04 -12.86
N GLU A 60 -14.78 10.54 -11.80
CA GLU A 60 -14.13 11.32 -10.75
C GLU A 60 -12.98 10.56 -10.08
N TYR A 61 -13.19 9.27 -9.80
CA TYR A 61 -12.19 8.46 -9.12
C TYR A 61 -11.10 7.97 -10.06
N TYR A 62 -11.47 7.54 -11.26
CA TYR A 62 -10.54 7.12 -12.30
C TYR A 62 -9.62 8.26 -12.76
N ALA A 63 -10.07 9.52 -12.70
CA ALA A 63 -9.26 10.68 -13.10
C ALA A 63 -7.92 10.80 -12.35
N SER A 64 -7.81 10.23 -11.14
CA SER A 64 -6.56 10.19 -10.36
C SER A 64 -5.64 9.01 -10.69
N MET A 65 -6.11 8.04 -11.48
CA MET A 65 -5.43 6.76 -11.71
C MET A 65 -4.62 6.80 -13.01
N PRO A 66 -3.31 6.47 -12.99
CA PRO A 66 -2.44 6.56 -14.16
C PRO A 66 -2.49 5.31 -15.08
N TRP A 67 -3.48 4.44 -14.92
CA TRP A 67 -3.58 3.14 -15.57
C TRP A 67 -4.90 2.98 -16.34
N LEU A 68 -5.17 1.79 -16.88
CA LEU A 68 -6.34 1.53 -17.71
C LEU A 68 -7.59 1.23 -16.87
N ALA A 69 -8.78 1.35 -17.47
CA ALA A 69 -10.03 0.87 -16.88
C ALA A 69 -10.86 0.07 -17.87
N LEU A 70 -11.64 -0.87 -17.36
CA LEU A 70 -12.81 -1.33 -18.10
C LEU A 70 -13.85 -0.21 -18.17
N PRO A 71 -14.55 -0.04 -19.31
CA PRO A 71 -15.66 0.88 -19.40
C PRO A 71 -16.69 0.62 -18.28
N PHE A 72 -17.25 1.70 -17.75
CA PHE A 72 -18.26 1.59 -16.70
C PHE A 72 -19.48 0.79 -17.18
N GLY A 73 -19.95 -0.14 -16.35
CA GLY A 73 -21.08 -1.00 -16.67
C GLY A 73 -20.76 -2.17 -17.61
N ASP A 74 -19.51 -2.37 -18.02
CA ASP A 74 -19.13 -3.51 -18.85
C ASP A 74 -19.42 -4.85 -18.13
N LYS A 75 -20.11 -5.77 -18.83
CA LYS A 75 -20.50 -7.09 -18.30
C LYS A 75 -19.29 -7.93 -17.88
N VAL A 76 -18.13 -7.75 -18.53
CA VAL A 76 -16.89 -8.49 -18.23
C VAL A 76 -16.48 -8.28 -16.77
N LYS A 77 -16.76 -7.11 -16.18
CA LYS A 77 -16.49 -6.88 -14.76
C LYS A 77 -17.25 -7.87 -13.87
N LYS A 78 -18.51 -8.18 -14.20
CA LYS A 78 -19.33 -9.13 -13.45
C LYS A 78 -18.78 -10.55 -13.59
N ASP A 79 -18.41 -10.94 -14.80
CA ASP A 79 -17.85 -12.27 -15.10
C ASP A 79 -16.52 -12.48 -14.35
N LEU A 80 -15.63 -11.49 -14.37
CA LEU A 80 -14.37 -11.54 -13.62
C LEU A 80 -14.59 -11.51 -12.10
N SER A 81 -15.56 -10.73 -11.61
CA SER A 81 -15.90 -10.73 -10.18
C SER A 81 -16.36 -12.11 -9.72
N GLN A 82 -17.15 -12.80 -10.54
CA GLN A 82 -17.62 -14.17 -10.25
C GLN A 82 -16.49 -15.19 -10.35
N TYR A 83 -15.69 -15.14 -11.41
CA TYR A 83 -14.56 -16.05 -11.64
C TYR A 83 -13.55 -16.01 -10.49
N PHE A 84 -13.14 -14.80 -10.08
CA PHE A 84 -12.21 -14.61 -8.97
C PHE A 84 -12.87 -14.68 -7.59
N GLN A 85 -14.19 -14.86 -7.53
CA GLN A 85 -14.98 -14.90 -6.29
C GLN A 85 -14.77 -13.66 -5.42
N ILE A 86 -14.79 -12.49 -6.04
CA ILE A 86 -14.61 -11.20 -5.36
C ILE A 86 -15.80 -10.94 -4.43
N ARG A 87 -15.56 -10.98 -3.12
CA ARG A 87 -16.59 -10.78 -2.08
C ARG A 87 -16.58 -9.37 -1.47
N GLY A 88 -15.52 -8.60 -1.70
CA GLY A 88 -15.35 -7.27 -1.13
C GLY A 88 -14.34 -6.46 -1.93
N ILE A 89 -14.27 -5.16 -1.63
CA ILE A 89 -13.32 -4.23 -2.26
C ILE A 89 -12.57 -3.43 -1.18
N PRO A 90 -11.32 -3.00 -1.45
CA PRO A 90 -10.56 -3.29 -2.66
C PRO A 90 -10.08 -4.75 -2.72
N SER A 91 -10.10 -5.32 -3.93
CA SER A 91 -9.43 -6.58 -4.27
C SER A 91 -8.50 -6.34 -5.46
N PHE A 92 -7.33 -6.96 -5.42
CA PHE A 92 -6.31 -6.77 -6.44
C PHE A 92 -5.72 -8.13 -6.81
N ILE A 93 -6.02 -8.58 -8.03
CA ILE A 93 -5.61 -9.88 -8.55
C ILE A 93 -4.47 -9.66 -9.53
N ILE A 94 -3.38 -10.41 -9.39
CA ILE A 94 -2.25 -10.35 -10.31
C ILE A 94 -2.32 -11.52 -11.28
N VAL A 95 -2.26 -11.19 -12.57
CA VAL A 95 -2.18 -12.12 -13.69
C VAL A 95 -0.79 -11.99 -14.30
N GLY A 96 -0.13 -13.11 -14.55
CA GLY A 96 1.20 -13.20 -15.11
C GLY A 96 1.21 -12.94 -16.61
N PRO A 97 2.41 -12.82 -17.20
CA PRO A 97 2.58 -12.60 -18.64
C PRO A 97 2.07 -13.76 -19.52
N ASP A 98 1.93 -14.94 -18.94
CA ASP A 98 1.34 -16.15 -19.53
C ASP A 98 -0.20 -16.19 -19.47
N GLY A 99 -0.82 -15.21 -18.81
CA GLY A 99 -2.27 -15.16 -18.60
C GLY A 99 -2.74 -15.96 -17.39
N GLU A 100 -1.83 -16.61 -16.65
CA GLU A 100 -2.17 -17.38 -15.46
C GLU A 100 -2.27 -16.49 -14.22
N THR A 101 -3.07 -16.90 -13.24
CA THR A 101 -3.19 -16.14 -12.00
C THR A 101 -1.96 -16.34 -11.13
N VAL A 102 -1.20 -15.27 -10.90
CA VAL A 102 -0.04 -15.28 -10.00
C VAL A 102 -0.49 -15.25 -8.56
N THR A 103 -1.40 -14.34 -8.21
CA THR A 103 -1.92 -14.23 -6.84
C THR A 103 -3.27 -13.51 -6.80
N LYS A 104 -4.12 -13.92 -5.87
CA LYS A 104 -5.37 -13.23 -5.53
C LYS A 104 -5.22 -12.26 -4.35
N ASP A 105 -4.04 -12.25 -3.71
CA ASP A 105 -3.73 -11.45 -2.52
C ASP A 105 -2.87 -10.22 -2.84
N GLY A 106 -2.94 -9.73 -4.08
CA GLY A 106 -2.14 -8.60 -4.55
C GLY A 106 -2.31 -7.35 -3.68
N ARG A 107 -3.49 -7.13 -3.09
CA ARG A 107 -3.73 -6.00 -2.18
C ARG A 107 -2.81 -6.07 -0.96
N THR A 108 -2.76 -7.22 -0.30
CA THR A 108 -1.95 -7.40 0.91
C THR A 108 -0.47 -7.33 0.55
N ILE A 109 -0.07 -8.01 -0.52
CA ILE A 109 1.32 -8.02 -0.99
C ILE A 109 1.82 -6.59 -1.28
N VAL A 110 1.06 -5.80 -2.04
CA VAL A 110 1.38 -4.38 -2.32
C VAL A 110 1.44 -3.55 -1.04
N SER A 111 0.50 -3.77 -0.11
CA SER A 111 0.46 -3.00 1.14
C SER A 111 1.69 -3.26 2.03
N VAL A 112 2.13 -4.51 2.10
CA VAL A 112 3.25 -4.97 2.93
C VAL A 112 4.60 -4.66 2.28
N HIS A 113 4.74 -4.96 0.99
CA HIS A 113 6.03 -5.05 0.32
C HIS A 113 6.25 -3.97 -0.75
N GLY A 114 5.21 -3.26 -1.18
CA GLY A 114 5.31 -2.24 -2.23
C GLY A 114 5.77 -2.83 -3.58
N ALA A 115 6.53 -2.05 -4.35
CA ALA A 115 7.06 -2.46 -5.65
C ALA A 115 8.09 -3.58 -5.57
N LYS A 116 8.78 -3.75 -4.44
CA LYS A 116 9.77 -4.82 -4.24
C LYS A 116 9.20 -6.22 -4.40
N ALA A 117 7.88 -6.37 -4.24
CA ALA A 117 7.22 -7.65 -4.44
C ALA A 117 7.08 -8.03 -5.90
N TYR A 118 7.26 -7.14 -6.88
CA TYR A 118 7.17 -7.49 -8.30
C TYR A 118 8.16 -8.63 -8.64
N PRO A 119 7.76 -9.68 -9.40
CA PRO A 119 6.51 -9.85 -10.16
C PRO A 119 5.33 -10.46 -9.36
N PHE A 120 5.33 -10.32 -8.04
CA PHE A 120 4.31 -10.71 -7.08
C PHE A 120 4.13 -12.23 -6.92
N THR A 121 5.15 -13.00 -7.30
CA THR A 121 5.18 -14.45 -7.16
C THR A 121 5.38 -14.86 -5.71
N ASP A 122 4.85 -16.03 -5.34
CA ASP A 122 5.02 -16.60 -4.01
C ASP A 122 6.50 -16.73 -3.61
N ALA A 123 7.37 -17.07 -4.56
CA ALA A 123 8.81 -17.16 -4.34
C ALA A 123 9.43 -15.79 -3.97
N CYS A 124 9.07 -14.72 -4.69
CA CYS A 124 9.53 -13.36 -4.38
C CYS A 124 9.03 -12.91 -3.00
N VAL A 125 7.74 -13.11 -2.73
CA VAL A 125 7.12 -12.76 -1.43
C VAL A 125 7.73 -13.54 -0.28
N ALA A 126 8.02 -14.83 -0.47
CA ALA A 126 8.66 -15.67 0.53
C ALA A 126 10.06 -15.14 0.91
N GLU A 127 10.84 -14.64 -0.06
CA GLU A 127 12.16 -14.08 0.21
C GLU A 127 12.06 -12.77 1.00
N LEU A 128 11.19 -11.85 0.58
CA LEU A 128 10.94 -10.60 1.31
C LEU A 128 10.44 -10.86 2.74
N GLN A 129 9.72 -11.95 2.96
CA GLN A 129 9.26 -12.33 4.29
C GLN A 129 10.39 -12.80 5.20
N LYS A 130 11.42 -13.46 4.66
CA LYS A 130 12.63 -13.79 5.42
C LYS A 130 13.38 -12.54 5.84
N ASP A 131 13.48 -11.54 4.96
CA ASP A 131 14.11 -10.25 5.29
C ASP A 131 13.37 -9.52 6.42
N ILE A 132 12.03 -9.52 6.37
CA ILE A 132 11.20 -8.95 7.44
C ILE A 132 11.42 -9.67 8.77
N GLU A 133 11.54 -10.99 8.77
CA GLU A 133 11.79 -11.78 9.97
C GLU A 133 13.22 -11.59 10.50
N ALA A 134 14.21 -11.52 9.61
CA ALA A 134 15.59 -11.23 9.96
C ALA A 134 15.72 -9.83 10.58
N ALA A 135 15.09 -8.82 9.98
CA ALA A 135 15.05 -7.47 10.50
C ALA A 135 14.38 -7.40 11.88
N ALA A 136 13.36 -8.22 12.14
CA ALA A 136 12.67 -8.23 13.43
C ALA A 136 13.52 -8.77 14.60
N LYS A 137 14.58 -9.53 14.32
CA LYS A 137 15.51 -10.03 15.35
C LYS A 137 16.24 -8.91 16.10
N LYS A 138 16.29 -7.70 15.53
CA LYS A 138 16.88 -6.52 16.18
C LYS A 138 15.98 -5.90 17.26
N TYR A 139 14.69 -6.22 17.23
CA TYR A 139 13.72 -5.67 18.18
C TYR A 139 13.65 -6.52 19.45
N PRO A 140 13.42 -5.90 20.62
CA PRO A 140 13.13 -6.65 21.83
C PRO A 140 11.78 -7.38 21.68
N LYS A 141 11.63 -8.50 22.40
CA LYS A 141 10.37 -9.30 22.38
C LYS A 141 9.20 -8.55 23.00
N GLU A 142 9.49 -7.63 23.92
CA GLU A 142 8.50 -6.78 24.56
C GLU A 142 9.08 -5.40 24.87
N THR A 143 8.22 -4.40 25.03
CA THR A 143 8.61 -3.06 25.45
C THR A 143 7.50 -2.38 26.25
N LYS A 144 7.85 -1.36 27.04
CA LYS A 144 6.89 -0.44 27.66
C LYS A 144 6.93 0.88 26.90
N HIS A 145 5.79 1.57 26.83
CA HIS A 145 5.69 2.83 26.12
C HIS A 145 4.91 3.86 26.94
N GLU A 146 5.30 5.14 26.91
CA GLU A 146 4.66 6.18 27.73
C GLU A 146 3.17 6.39 27.41
N LEU A 147 2.76 6.07 26.18
CA LEU A 147 1.36 6.13 25.74
C LEU A 147 0.52 4.92 26.20
N HIS A 148 1.11 3.91 26.85
CA HIS A 148 0.39 2.70 27.24
C HIS A 148 0.97 1.97 28.46
N GLU A 149 0.12 1.65 29.43
CA GLU A 149 0.56 1.11 30.72
C GLU A 149 1.03 -0.36 30.68
N HIS A 150 0.45 -1.20 29.83
CA HIS A 150 0.82 -2.61 29.73
C HIS A 150 2.09 -2.84 28.91
N SER A 151 2.79 -3.95 29.21
CA SER A 151 3.89 -4.43 28.35
C SER A 151 3.33 -4.79 26.97
N LEU A 152 3.92 -4.20 25.93
CA LEU A 152 3.59 -4.44 24.53
C LEU A 152 4.47 -5.56 24.00
N GLN A 153 3.87 -6.58 23.39
CA GLN A 153 4.57 -7.74 22.85
C GLN A 153 4.82 -7.55 21.35
N LEU A 154 6.04 -7.84 20.89
CA LEU A 154 6.37 -7.83 19.47
C LEU A 154 5.60 -8.95 18.76
N THR A 155 4.59 -8.56 18.01
CA THR A 155 3.61 -9.46 17.40
C THR A 155 3.50 -9.16 15.92
N ARG A 156 3.36 -10.22 15.11
CA ARG A 156 3.08 -10.07 13.69
C ARG A 156 1.61 -9.69 13.50
N ARG A 157 1.37 -8.49 12.96
CA ARG A 157 0.03 -7.90 12.79
C ARG A 157 -0.09 -7.42 11.35
N LYS A 158 -1.13 -7.85 10.64
CA LYS A 158 -1.37 -7.50 9.23
C LYS A 158 -2.88 -7.38 8.94
N PRO A 159 -3.40 -6.22 8.50
CA PRO A 159 -2.96 -4.84 8.79
C PRO A 159 -3.35 -4.39 10.21
N TYR A 160 -2.73 -3.32 10.72
CA TYR A 160 -3.10 -2.66 11.98
C TYR A 160 -2.96 -1.13 11.89
N MET A 161 -3.57 -0.39 12.81
CA MET A 161 -3.40 1.06 12.93
C MET A 161 -2.52 1.39 14.13
N CYS A 162 -1.45 2.13 13.92
CA CYS A 162 -0.56 2.54 15.00
C CYS A 162 -1.24 3.62 15.86
N ASN A 163 -1.39 3.38 17.16
CA ASN A 163 -1.96 4.34 18.09
C ASN A 163 -1.08 5.57 18.32
N GLY A 164 0.22 5.50 17.98
CA GLY A 164 1.18 6.60 18.10
C GLY A 164 1.07 7.61 16.95
N CYS A 165 1.36 7.18 15.72
CA CYS A 165 1.37 8.07 14.55
C CYS A 165 0.06 8.07 13.75
N ARG A 166 -0.88 7.16 14.04
CA ARG A 166 -2.14 6.97 13.30
C ARG A 166 -1.97 6.52 11.84
N ASP A 167 -0.79 6.01 11.49
CA ASP A 167 -0.56 5.37 10.20
C ASP A 167 -0.73 3.85 10.28
N ALA A 168 -1.04 3.24 9.13
CA ALA A 168 -1.20 1.80 9.02
C ALA A 168 0.16 1.08 9.12
N GLY A 169 0.16 -0.09 9.76
CA GLY A 169 1.27 -1.04 9.80
C GLY A 169 0.88 -2.38 9.18
N TYR A 170 1.87 -3.07 8.61
CA TYR A 170 1.64 -4.25 7.78
C TYR A 170 2.58 -5.43 8.09
N THR A 171 3.37 -5.36 9.16
CA THR A 171 4.37 -6.40 9.49
C THR A 171 4.39 -6.72 10.97
N TRP A 172 5.27 -6.08 11.72
CA TRP A 172 5.46 -6.26 13.15
C TRP A 172 4.87 -5.06 13.88
N SER A 173 4.29 -5.29 15.05
CA SER A 173 3.72 -4.29 15.95
C SER A 173 4.16 -4.63 17.37
N PHE A 174 4.38 -3.61 18.19
CA PHE A 174 4.33 -3.77 19.64
C PHE A 174 2.88 -3.68 20.07
N TYR A 175 2.30 -4.83 20.39
CA TYR A 175 0.86 -5.03 20.54
C TYR A 175 0.48 -5.41 21.98
N CYS A 176 -0.57 -4.78 22.51
CA CYS A 176 -1.26 -5.22 23.72
C CYS A 176 -2.57 -5.94 23.36
N GLN A 177 -2.66 -7.23 23.66
CA GLN A 177 -3.89 -8.00 23.44
C GLN A 177 -5.06 -7.54 24.31
N ASN A 178 -4.80 -7.07 25.53
CA ASN A 178 -5.85 -6.68 26.46
C ASN A 178 -6.53 -5.36 26.06
N CYS A 179 -5.82 -4.49 25.35
CA CYS A 179 -6.28 -3.13 25.06
C CYS A 179 -6.45 -2.86 23.55
N ASP A 180 -6.19 -3.85 22.70
CA ASP A 180 -6.11 -3.71 21.24
C ASP A 180 -5.28 -2.47 20.83
N PHE A 181 -4.09 -2.36 21.42
CA PHE A 181 -3.19 -1.23 21.24
C PHE A 181 -1.97 -1.67 20.45
N ASP A 182 -1.72 -1.02 19.32
CA ASP A 182 -0.63 -1.32 18.40
C ASP A 182 0.29 -0.10 18.24
N LEU A 183 1.60 -0.33 18.28
CA LEU A 183 2.59 0.64 17.85
C LEU A 183 3.51 0.04 16.80
N HIS A 184 3.87 0.83 15.79
CA HIS A 184 5.00 0.46 14.93
C HIS A 184 6.25 0.23 15.78
N PRO A 185 7.15 -0.69 15.39
CA PRO A 185 8.43 -0.89 16.05
C PRO A 185 9.19 0.42 16.25
N ASP A 186 9.22 1.28 15.23
CA ASP A 186 9.88 2.59 15.32
C ASP A 186 9.12 3.55 16.24
N CYS A 187 7.78 3.52 16.29
CA CYS A 187 7.02 4.35 17.22
C CYS A 187 7.23 3.92 18.68
N ALA A 188 7.37 2.63 18.95
CA ALA A 188 7.55 2.09 20.30
C ALA A 188 8.98 2.21 20.83
N LEU A 189 9.97 2.25 19.92
CA LEU A 189 11.40 2.24 20.23
C LEU A 189 12.11 3.55 19.94
N LYS A 190 11.39 4.59 19.48
CA LYS A 190 11.98 5.93 19.28
C LYS A 190 12.70 6.36 20.56
N ASP A 191 14.02 6.41 20.50
CA ASP A 191 14.86 7.10 21.47
C ASP A 191 14.38 8.56 21.55
N LYS A 192 14.44 9.16 22.75
CA LYS A 192 14.29 10.61 22.97
C LYS A 192 15.47 11.39 22.36
N HIS A 193 15.84 11.10 21.11
CA HIS A 193 16.87 11.76 20.32
C HIS A 193 16.39 11.94 18.88
N SER A 194 15.36 12.77 18.69
CA SER A 194 15.16 13.51 17.44
C SER A 194 14.37 14.82 17.63
N ASP A 195 14.45 15.44 18.81
CA ASP A 195 13.91 16.79 19.06
C ASP A 195 14.90 17.92 18.68
N GLU A 196 15.91 17.67 17.84
CA GLU A 196 16.87 18.71 17.42
C GLU A 196 17.08 18.85 15.90
N ASN A 197 16.33 18.18 15.01
CA ASN A 197 16.54 18.36 13.57
C ASN A 197 15.32 18.74 12.71
N GLU A 198 14.26 19.24 13.35
CA GLU A 198 13.22 20.04 12.69
C GLU A 198 13.16 21.49 13.25
N LYS A 199 14.33 22.12 13.37
CA LYS A 199 14.46 23.59 13.38
C LYS A 199 15.65 24.03 12.53
N LYS A 200 15.54 23.85 11.22
CA LYS A 200 16.12 24.78 10.26
C LYS A 200 15.00 25.27 9.34
N ALA A 201 14.17 26.15 9.88
CA ALA A 201 13.47 27.10 9.04
C ALA A 201 14.56 27.90 8.32
N ALA A 202 14.52 27.94 6.98
CA ALA A 202 15.43 28.72 6.16
C ALA A 202 15.45 30.17 6.66
N GLU A 203 16.58 30.64 7.17
CA GLU A 203 16.81 32.06 7.40
C GLU A 203 16.86 32.75 6.04
N VAL A 204 15.80 33.48 5.71
CA VAL A 204 15.76 34.36 4.55
C VAL A 204 16.29 35.71 5.02
N ILE A 205 17.48 36.08 4.56
CA ILE A 205 18.00 37.43 4.75
C ILE A 205 17.45 38.29 3.61
N CYS A 206 16.73 39.34 3.95
CA CYS A 206 16.25 40.34 2.99
C CYS A 206 16.98 41.67 3.26
N GLU A 207 17.66 42.18 2.23
CA GLU A 207 18.17 43.56 2.20
C GLU A 207 17.49 44.26 1.02
N GLY A 208 16.57 45.19 1.33
CA GLY A 208 15.72 45.85 0.32
C GLY A 208 14.79 44.86 -0.40
N ASP A 209 14.57 45.06 -1.69
CA ASP A 209 13.57 44.34 -2.49
C ASP A 209 14.05 42.97 -3.05
N ALA A 210 15.15 42.41 -2.53
CA ALA A 210 15.67 41.11 -2.95
C ALA A 210 15.91 40.17 -1.75
N CYS A 211 15.31 38.98 -1.80
CA CYS A 211 15.51 37.93 -0.81
C CYS A 211 16.15 36.70 -1.47
N ARG A 212 17.13 36.07 -0.80
CA ARG A 212 17.74 34.80 -1.23
C ARG A 212 17.75 33.79 -0.10
N ARG A 213 17.64 32.50 -0.45
CA ARG A 213 17.80 31.39 0.51
C ARG A 213 19.29 31.17 0.77
N VAL A 214 19.67 30.99 2.03
CA VAL A 214 21.01 30.58 2.48
C VAL A 214 21.00 29.09 2.81
#